data_AF-A0A842Y364-F1
#
_entry.id   AF-A0A842Y364-F1
#
_cell.length_a   1.000
_cell.length_b   1.000
_cell.length_c   1.000
_cell.angle_alpha   90.00
_cell.angle_beta   90.00
_cell.angle_gamma   90.00
#
_symmetry.space_group_name_H-M   'P 1'
#
loop_
_entity.id
_entity.type
_entity.pdbx_description
1 polymer ?
#
loop_
_entity_poly.entity_id
_entity_poly.type
_entity_poly.pdbx_seq_one_letter_code
_entity_poly.pdbx_strand_id
1 'polypeptide(L)'
;MTASCDKAIEILQATNDGDGLDPLDLKLVEMAVNGFLNDKGMERFNKLHLEITTSGYRKPWFHGIEHLTIDNAGLVYWKGFEVENYTLSYAFSEKARKDAEELARRC
;
A
#
# COMPACT_ATOMS: atom_id res chain seq x y z
N MET A 1 11.79 20.84 -10.48
CA MET A 1 11.05 19.64 -10.03
C MET A 1 12.04 18.50 -10.06
N THR A 2 12.18 17.72 -8.98
CA THR A 2 13.10 16.57 -8.95
C THR A 2 12.46 15.40 -9.68
N ALA A 3 13.25 14.50 -10.28
CA ALA A 3 12.73 13.34 -11.01
C ALA A 3 11.80 12.45 -10.15
N SER A 4 11.97 12.46 -8.82
CA SER A 4 11.08 11.76 -7.88
C SER A 4 9.70 12.42 -7.77
N CYS A 5 9.60 13.75 -7.85
CA CYS A 5 8.31 14.46 -7.84
C CYS A 5 7.47 14.11 -9.07
N ASP A 6 8.09 14.08 -10.26
CA ASP A 6 7.38 13.80 -11.50
C ASP A 6 6.79 12.37 -11.48
N LYS A 7 7.59 11.38 -11.07
CA LYS A 7 7.12 10.00 -10.88
C LYS A 7 6.04 9.88 -9.82
N ALA A 8 6.15 10.60 -8.71
CA ALA A 8 5.14 10.58 -7.66
C ALA A 8 3.80 11.15 -8.15
N ILE A 9 3.82 12.23 -8.93
CA ILE A 9 2.62 12.80 -9.54
C ILE A 9 1.95 11.78 -10.47
N GLU A 10 2.71 11.12 -11.34
CA GLU A 10 2.18 10.08 -12.23
C GLU A 10 1.56 8.91 -11.45
N ILE A 11 2.22 8.47 -10.38
CA ILE A 11 1.71 7.42 -9.49
C ILE A 11 0.36 7.84 -8.88
N LEU A 12 0.30 9.04 -8.28
CA LEU A 12 -0.90 9.52 -7.60
C LEU A 12 -2.07 9.66 -8.59
N GLN A 13 -1.83 10.29 -9.75
CA GLN A 13 -2.86 10.46 -10.79
C GLN A 13 -3.41 9.12 -11.29
N ALA A 14 -2.54 8.13 -11.48
CA ALA A 14 -2.96 6.81 -11.95
C ALA A 14 -3.67 5.96 -10.88
N THR A 15 -3.61 6.36 -9.60
CA THR A 15 -4.13 5.58 -8.47
C THR A 15 -5.21 6.32 -7.69
N ASN A 16 -5.99 7.18 -8.36
CA ASN A 16 -7.04 8.00 -7.72
C ASN A 16 -6.47 8.79 -6.52
N ASP A 17 -5.48 9.63 -6.81
CA ASP A 17 -4.74 10.43 -5.84
C ASP A 17 -4.12 9.63 -4.67
N GLY A 18 -3.78 8.37 -4.94
CA GLY A 18 -3.15 7.46 -3.98
C GLY A 18 -4.12 6.54 -3.23
N ASP A 19 -5.44 6.71 -3.33
CA ASP A 19 -6.43 5.82 -2.69
C ASP A 19 -6.37 4.39 -3.25
N GLY A 20 -5.94 4.27 -4.50
CA GLY A 20 -5.69 3.02 -5.20
C GLY A 20 -4.39 2.32 -4.80
N LEU A 21 -3.57 2.91 -3.93
CA LEU A 21 -2.35 2.28 -3.40
C LEU A 21 -2.62 1.49 -2.11
N ASP A 22 -1.75 0.52 -1.84
CA ASP A 22 -1.56 0.00 -0.49
C ASP A 22 -0.91 1.05 0.42
N PRO A 23 -1.23 1.10 1.72
CA PRO A 23 -0.67 2.12 2.61
C PRO A 23 0.86 2.15 2.67
N LEU A 24 1.55 1.00 2.51
CA LEU A 24 3.01 0.97 2.48
C LEU A 24 3.57 1.53 1.17
N ASP A 25 2.89 1.31 0.05
CA ASP A 25 3.26 1.87 -1.25
C ASP A 25 3.01 3.39 -1.28
N LEU A 26 1.92 3.87 -0.70
CA LEU A 26 1.68 5.31 -0.53
C LEU A 26 2.76 5.94 0.36
N LYS A 27 3.13 5.27 1.46
CA LYS A 27 4.22 5.74 2.33
C LYS A 27 5.55 5.81 1.61
N LEU A 28 5.83 4.83 0.74
CA LEU A 28 7.03 4.83 -0.09
C LEU A 28 7.09 6.04 -1.02
N VAL A 29 5.97 6.41 -1.66
CA VAL A 29 5.87 7.60 -2.52
C VAL A 29 6.15 8.87 -1.71
N GLU A 30 5.55 9.00 -0.52
CA GLU A 30 5.81 10.12 0.39
C GLU A 30 7.31 10.23 0.75
N MET A 31 7.93 9.10 1.12
CA MET A 31 9.36 9.07 1.46
C MET A 31 10.26 9.40 0.25
N ALA A 32 9.85 9.01 -0.97
CA ALA A 32 10.58 9.32 -2.20
C ALA A 32 10.63 10.83 -2.47
N VAL A 33 9.48 11.50 -2.35
CA VAL A 33 9.36 12.94 -2.56
C VAL A 33 10.16 13.72 -1.51
N ASN A 34 10.14 13.25 -0.26
CA ASN A 34 10.89 13.86 0.84
C ASN A 34 12.40 13.56 0.82
N GLY A 35 12.88 12.69 -0.08
CA GLY A 35 14.31 12.34 -0.18
C GLY A 35 14.80 11.46 0.98
N PHE A 36 13.91 10.68 1.60
CA PHE A 36 14.23 9.82 2.75
C PHE A 36 14.43 8.34 2.39
N LEU A 37 14.38 7.99 1.10
CA LEU A 37 14.65 6.63 0.66
C LEU A 37 16.15 6.34 0.59
N ASN A 38 16.52 5.13 1.01
CA ASN A 38 17.81 4.52 0.69
C ASN A 38 17.76 3.86 -0.70
N ASP A 39 18.87 3.25 -1.13
CA ASP A 39 18.98 2.62 -2.46
C ASP A 39 17.90 1.56 -2.72
N LYS A 40 17.61 0.71 -1.73
CA LYS A 40 16.55 -0.32 -1.83
C LYS A 40 15.16 0.31 -1.93
N GLY A 41 14.91 1.37 -1.16
CA GLY A 41 13.68 2.14 -1.22
C GLY A 41 13.50 2.77 -2.61
N MET A 42 14.57 3.34 -3.17
CA MET A 42 14.56 3.95 -4.49
C MET A 42 14.31 2.92 -5.60
N GLU A 43 14.91 1.73 -5.49
CA GLU A 43 14.64 0.61 -6.39
C GLU A 43 13.16 0.19 -6.35
N ARG A 44 12.60 0.00 -5.14
CA ARG A 44 11.17 -0.33 -4.99
C ARG A 44 10.27 0.79 -5.52
N PHE A 45 10.62 2.06 -5.32
CA PHE A 45 9.85 3.21 -5.82
C PHE A 45 9.85 3.25 -7.35
N ASN A 46 11.00 3.04 -7.98
CA ASN A 46 11.10 2.94 -9.44
C ASN A 46 10.30 1.76 -9.98
N LYS A 47 10.31 0.63 -9.28
CA LYS A 47 9.50 -0.54 -9.65
C LYS A 47 8.00 -0.25 -9.52
N LEU A 48 7.57 0.40 -8.45
CA LEU A 48 6.18 0.81 -8.24
C LEU A 48 5.69 1.73 -9.37
N HIS A 49 6.50 2.73 -9.74
CA HIS A 49 6.23 3.62 -10.87
C HIS A 49 6.02 2.84 -12.17
N LEU A 50 6.89 1.87 -12.46
CA LEU A 50 6.75 1.01 -13.64
C LEU A 50 5.49 0.14 -13.58
N GLU A 51 5.21 -0.50 -12.43
CA GLU A 51 4.03 -1.35 -12.23
C GLU A 51 2.73 -0.58 -12.52
N ILE A 52 2.65 0.67 -12.05
CA ILE A 52 1.48 1.54 -12.22
C ILE A 52 1.33 2.03 -13.66
N THR A 53 2.43 2.42 -14.31
CA THR A 53 2.39 3.04 -15.64
C THR A 53 2.32 2.04 -16.79
N THR A 54 2.81 0.81 -16.63
CA THR A 54 2.88 -0.15 -17.75
C THR A 54 2.15 -1.47 -17.50
N SER A 55 2.17 -1.98 -16.27
CA SER A 55 1.90 -3.40 -16.00
C SER A 55 0.54 -3.68 -15.37
N GLY A 56 -0.11 -2.63 -14.87
CA GLY A 56 -1.29 -2.74 -14.03
C GLY A 56 -0.90 -3.04 -12.58
N TYR A 57 -1.06 -2.04 -11.72
CA TYR A 57 -0.83 -2.21 -10.29
C TYR A 57 -1.92 -3.06 -9.66
N ARG A 58 -1.51 -4.04 -8.86
CA ARG A 58 -2.39 -4.85 -8.04
C ARG A 58 -2.02 -4.64 -6.59
N LYS A 59 -2.97 -4.18 -5.77
CA LYS A 59 -2.77 -4.08 -4.33
C LYS A 59 -2.34 -5.44 -3.78
N PRO A 60 -1.26 -5.50 -2.97
CA PRO A 60 -0.90 -6.70 -2.25
C PRO A 60 -2.04 -7.12 -1.31
N TRP A 61 -2.06 -8.42 -1.01
CA TRP A 61 -2.91 -8.96 0.04
C TRP A 61 -2.40 -8.51 1.40
N PHE A 62 -3.30 -8.06 2.25
CA PHE A 62 -2.96 -7.59 3.59
C PHE A 62 -2.41 -8.76 4.41
N HIS A 63 -1.19 -8.60 4.92
CA HIS A 63 -0.39 -9.68 5.54
C HIS A 63 -0.18 -10.92 4.64
N GLY A 64 -0.34 -10.78 3.33
CA GLY A 64 -0.25 -11.90 2.38
C GLY A 64 -1.45 -12.85 2.42
N ILE A 65 -2.52 -12.50 3.14
CA ILE A 65 -3.71 -13.33 3.29
C ILE A 65 -4.65 -13.13 2.11
N GLU A 66 -4.86 -14.17 1.31
CA GLU A 66 -5.68 -14.08 0.10
C GLU A 66 -7.09 -13.55 0.38
N HIS A 67 -7.54 -12.62 -0.47
CA HIS A 67 -8.80 -11.88 -0.36
C HIS A 67 -8.92 -10.89 0.81
N LEU A 68 -7.89 -10.75 1.63
CA LEU A 68 -7.83 -9.72 2.66
C LEU A 68 -7.10 -8.48 2.12
N THR A 69 -7.71 -7.31 2.23
CA THR A 69 -7.11 -6.03 1.80
C THR A 69 -7.32 -4.96 2.86
N ILE A 70 -6.48 -3.92 2.84
CA ILE A 70 -6.63 -2.72 3.68
C ILE A 70 -6.53 -1.47 2.81
N ASP A 71 -7.23 -0.40 3.19
CA ASP A 71 -7.11 0.92 2.54
C ASP A 71 -6.32 1.93 3.37
N ASN A 72 -6.14 3.14 2.84
CA ASN A 72 -5.40 4.21 3.49
C ASN A 72 -6.11 4.81 4.72
N ALA A 73 -7.40 4.48 4.94
CA ALA A 73 -8.14 4.83 6.15
C ALA A 73 -8.02 3.76 7.25
N GLY A 74 -7.43 2.60 6.90
CA GLY A 74 -7.29 1.47 7.81
C GLY A 74 -8.47 0.50 7.79
N LEU A 75 -9.44 0.67 6.89
CA LEU A 75 -10.55 -0.27 6.75
C LEU A 75 -10.03 -1.57 6.13
N VAL A 76 -10.38 -2.69 6.76
CA VAL A 76 -9.99 -4.04 6.35
C VAL A 76 -11.19 -4.71 5.69
N TYR A 77 -10.95 -5.30 4.53
CA TYR A 77 -11.96 -5.94 3.71
C TYR A 77 -11.65 -7.41 3.48
N TRP A 78 -12.65 -8.28 3.59
CA TRP A 78 -12.61 -9.68 3.20
C TRP A 78 -13.50 -9.89 1.97
N LYS A 79 -12.90 -10.31 0.85
CA LYS A 79 -13.62 -10.50 -0.43
C LYS A 79 -14.45 -9.27 -0.83
N GLY A 80 -13.98 -8.07 -0.49
CA GLY A 80 -14.64 -6.79 -0.78
C GLY A 80 -15.66 -6.31 0.26
N PHE A 81 -15.94 -7.09 1.32
CA PHE A 81 -16.78 -6.66 2.43
C PHE A 81 -15.93 -6.13 3.58
N GLU A 82 -16.26 -4.94 4.08
CA GLU A 82 -15.63 -4.39 5.28
C GLU A 82 -15.89 -5.30 6.48
N VAL A 83 -14.84 -5.66 7.21
CA VAL A 83 -14.90 -6.61 8.34
C VAL A 83 -14.24 -6.10 9.61
N GLU A 84 -13.36 -5.11 9.53
CA GLU A 84 -12.61 -4.55 10.66
C GLU A 84 -11.99 -3.19 10.30
N ASN A 85 -11.54 -2.42 11.30
CA ASN A 85 -10.76 -1.21 11.11
C ASN A 85 -9.51 -1.21 11.99
N TYR A 86 -8.33 -1.08 11.38
CA TYR A 86 -7.05 -0.95 12.06
C TYR A 86 -6.48 0.46 11.91
N THR A 87 -5.96 1.02 12.99
CA THR A 87 -5.08 2.19 12.86
C THR A 87 -3.84 1.80 12.05
N LEU A 88 -3.38 2.64 11.13
CA LEU A 88 -2.24 2.29 10.27
C LEU A 88 -0.95 2.00 11.05
N SER A 89 -0.76 2.63 12.21
CA SER A 89 0.36 2.33 13.12
C SER A 89 0.28 0.94 13.73
N TYR A 90 -0.94 0.40 13.91
CA TYR A 90 -1.17 -0.96 14.37
C TYR A 90 -1.12 -1.98 13.24
N ALA A 91 -1.71 -1.64 12.08
CA ALA A 91 -2.00 -2.55 10.97
C ALA A 91 -0.80 -3.38 10.49
N PHE A 92 0.41 -2.81 10.52
CA PHE A 92 1.63 -3.47 10.04
C PHE A 92 2.49 -4.06 11.17
N SER A 93 1.92 -4.22 12.37
CA SER A 93 2.57 -4.90 13.49
C SER A 93 2.40 -6.41 13.44
N GLU A 94 3.29 -7.13 14.12
CA GLU A 94 3.19 -8.58 14.32
C GLU A 94 1.90 -9.01 15.03
N LYS A 95 1.34 -8.14 15.88
CA LYS A 95 0.08 -8.42 16.56
C LYS A 95 -1.10 -8.31 15.59
N ALA A 96 -1.14 -7.26 14.77
CA ALA A 96 -2.15 -7.10 13.73
C ALA A 96 -2.12 -8.23 12.70
N ARG A 97 -0.93 -8.78 12.39
CA ARG A 97 -0.80 -9.97 11.55
C ARG A 97 -1.58 -11.16 12.13
N LYS A 98 -1.37 -11.48 13.40
CA LYS A 98 -2.08 -12.58 14.09
C LYS A 98 -3.59 -12.34 14.15
N ASP A 99 -3.99 -11.10 14.39
CA ASP A 99 -5.41 -10.73 14.42
C ASP A 99 -6.04 -10.89 13.02
N ALA A 100 -5.33 -10.48 11.96
CA ALA A 100 -5.75 -10.67 10.58
C ALA A 100 -5.85 -12.15 10.18
N GLU A 101 -4.93 -13.00 10.63
CA GLU A 101 -4.98 -14.46 10.44
C GLU A 101 -6.19 -15.10 11.14
N GLU A 102 -6.57 -14.60 12.32
CA GLU A 102 -7.77 -15.05 13.02
C GLU A 102 -9.05 -14.57 12.33
N LEU A 103 -9.08 -13.31 11.88
CA LEU A 103 -10.19 -12.74 11.13
C LEU A 103 -10.47 -13.55 9.86
N ALA A 104 -9.44 -13.85 9.08
CA ALA A 104 -9.54 -14.65 7.86
C ALA A 104 -10.03 -16.09 8.10
N ARG A 105 -9.80 -16.66 9.30
CA ARG A 105 -10.34 -17.98 9.67
C ARG A 105 -11.83 -17.96 10.01
N ARG A 106 -12.39 -16.79 10.32
CA ARG A 106 -13.78 -16.62 10.76
C ARG A 106 -14.72 -16.12 9.66
N CYS A 107 -14.18 -15.60 8.56
CA CYS A 107 -14.91 -15.04 7.42
C CYS A 107 -14.93 -15.99 6.20
#